data_AF-A0A7J4K1C9-F1
#
_entry.id   AF-A0A7J4K1C9-F1
#
_cell.length_a   1.000
_cell.length_b   1.000
_cell.length_c   1.000
_cell.angle_alpha   90.00
_cell.angle_beta   90.00
_cell.angle_gamma   90.00
#
_symmetry.space_group_name_H-M   'P 1'
#
loop_
_entity.id
_entity.type
_entity.pdbx_description
1 polymer ?
#
loop_
_entity_poly.entity_id
_entity_poly.type
_entity_poly.pdbx_seq_one_letter_code
_entity_poly.pdbx_strand_id
1 'polypeptide(L)'
;MPDQKYTQKGPTHGGDDDSSGSALPPEAPKKLDLHRYLNKPDVNPRTLFWELIKAYSEKQDIHDQLARLKYERMVLLRIALGIVQNPGLASTEMKPAAVAKYFVGMILDAGWEDVFVELIDKTYDRKTGVNTTFLLAISKACENSENMAKVSECLKKIILKNYEMESALAYVAEIQKKELTKALKKELMIVAMQDVDQTQQYAIYALSPLIDEDENIKKSFIGLVGDWDELTRKTIATVLKGTKDPKLLQAAERQLKEESNDQIKSLLKEIINNNKTSEQVNTKTETGEKNGSNKGSS
;
A
#
# COMPACT_ATOMS: atom_id res chain seq x y z
N MET A 1 21.70 3.10 82.35
CA MET A 1 23.05 3.68 82.53
C MET A 1 23.18 4.83 81.55
N PRO A 2 23.60 6.03 81.99
CA PRO A 2 23.48 7.27 81.24
C PRO A 2 24.74 7.64 80.43
N ASP A 3 24.54 8.64 79.57
CA ASP A 3 25.42 9.32 78.63
C ASP A 3 26.82 9.73 79.11
N GLN A 4 27.75 9.83 78.15
CA GLN A 4 28.77 10.87 78.12
C GLN A 4 29.26 11.15 76.68
N LYS A 5 29.00 12.37 76.18
CA LYS A 5 29.77 13.06 75.13
C LYS A 5 31.05 13.63 75.75
N TYR A 6 32.14 13.82 74.99
CA TYR A 6 32.95 15.06 74.95
C TYR A 6 34.15 14.98 73.96
N THR A 7 34.12 15.88 72.95
CA THR A 7 35.18 16.75 72.37
C THR A 7 36.54 16.26 71.80
N GLN A 8 36.71 16.53 70.49
CA GLN A 8 37.68 17.43 69.82
C GLN A 8 39.22 17.27 70.02
N LYS A 9 39.96 17.03 68.91
CA LYS A 9 40.91 17.97 68.24
C LYS A 9 41.86 17.29 67.23
N GLY A 10 41.88 17.83 66.01
CA GLY A 10 43.11 18.29 65.35
C GLY A 10 43.94 17.32 64.46
N PRO A 11 44.72 17.85 63.50
CA PRO A 11 44.88 17.28 62.15
C PRO A 11 46.33 16.96 61.74
N THR A 12 46.56 16.23 60.64
CA THR A 12 47.74 16.30 59.70
C THR A 12 47.64 15.12 58.70
N HIS A 13 47.43 15.36 57.40
CA HIS A 13 48.44 15.42 56.32
C HIS A 13 49.42 14.24 56.26
N GLY A 14 49.37 13.47 55.16
CA GLY A 14 50.40 12.49 54.78
C GLY A 14 49.80 11.38 53.92
N GLY A 15 50.13 11.38 52.63
CA GLY A 15 49.59 10.44 51.64
C GLY A 15 50.28 9.08 51.59
N ASP A 16 49.68 8.28 50.71
CA ASP A 16 50.10 7.06 50.03
C ASP A 16 49.75 5.68 50.63
N ASP A 17 49.16 4.89 49.72
CA ASP A 17 48.80 3.47 49.68
C ASP A 17 47.67 2.99 50.63
N ASP A 18 46.58 2.35 50.19
CA ASP A 18 46.37 1.48 49.05
C ASP A 18 44.86 1.31 48.77
N SER A 19 44.54 0.87 47.54
CA SER A 19 43.34 0.12 47.13
C SER A 19 41.97 0.82 47.00
N SER A 20 41.44 0.89 45.77
CA SER A 20 40.24 0.13 45.34
C SER A 20 39.54 0.74 44.11
N GLY A 21 39.17 -0.12 43.15
CA GLY A 21 38.09 0.13 42.20
C GLY A 21 38.47 0.82 40.90
N SER A 22 39.02 0.09 39.93
CA SER A 22 39.00 0.50 38.52
C SER A 22 37.55 0.55 38.02
N ALA A 23 36.90 1.70 38.19
CA ALA A 23 35.68 2.03 37.46
C ALA A 23 36.08 2.25 35.99
N LEU A 24 35.57 1.39 35.09
CA LEU A 24 35.65 1.59 33.65
C LEU A 24 35.16 3.02 33.32
N PRO A 25 35.90 3.80 32.52
CA PRO A 25 35.46 5.12 32.14
C PRO A 25 34.14 5.02 31.36
N PRO A 26 33.21 5.96 31.56
CA PRO A 26 31.94 5.95 30.84
C PRO A 26 32.23 5.92 29.33
N GLU A 27 31.65 4.95 28.62
CA GLU A 27 31.78 4.84 27.17
C GLU A 27 31.43 6.20 26.55
N ALA A 28 32.43 6.82 25.91
CA ALA A 28 32.21 8.04 25.17
C ALA A 28 31.06 7.79 24.17
N PRO A 29 30.09 8.70 24.04
CA PRO A 29 28.99 8.52 23.11
C PRO A 29 29.61 8.28 21.73
N LYS A 30 29.31 7.12 21.13
CA LYS A 30 29.76 6.77 19.78
C LYS A 30 29.43 7.95 18.87
N LYS A 31 30.46 8.69 18.46
CA LYS A 31 30.33 9.72 17.44
C LYS A 31 29.70 9.04 16.23
N LEU A 32 28.57 9.57 15.75
CA LEU A 32 27.99 9.16 14.48
C LEU A 32 29.09 9.29 13.42
N ASP A 33 29.46 8.16 12.82
CA ASP A 33 30.48 8.13 11.79
C ASP A 33 29.92 8.76 10.50
N LEU A 34 30.20 10.06 10.33
CA LEU A 34 29.79 10.89 9.20
C LEU A 34 30.47 10.46 7.88
N HIS A 35 31.45 9.55 7.91
CA HIS A 35 32.13 9.06 6.71
C HIS A 35 31.28 8.12 5.83
N ARG A 36 30.04 7.81 6.22
CA ARG A 36 29.12 6.98 5.41
C ARG A 36 28.46 7.67 4.23
N TYR A 37 28.55 9.00 4.11
CA TYR A 37 28.06 9.74 2.95
C TYR A 37 29.14 9.78 1.86
N LEU A 38 29.22 8.70 1.09
CA LEU A 38 30.11 8.61 -0.07
C LEU A 38 29.49 9.36 -1.25
N ASN A 39 29.48 10.69 -1.16
CA ASN A 39 29.54 11.67 -2.26
C ASN A 39 29.51 13.09 -1.67
N LYS A 40 30.70 13.62 -1.33
CA LYS A 40 30.96 14.99 -0.82
C LYS A 40 30.11 15.41 0.40
N PRO A 41 30.70 15.62 1.59
CA PRO A 41 29.97 16.07 2.80
C PRO A 41 29.24 17.43 2.65
N ASP A 42 29.37 18.10 1.51
CA ASP A 42 28.83 19.44 1.25
C ASP A 42 27.51 19.49 0.46
N VAL A 43 27.02 18.36 -0.07
CA VAL A 43 25.77 18.37 -0.87
C VAL A 43 24.56 18.22 0.03
N ASN A 44 23.81 19.30 0.19
CA ASN A 44 22.54 19.30 0.90
C ASN A 44 21.58 18.26 0.27
N PRO A 45 21.04 17.28 1.02
CA PRO A 45 20.14 16.25 0.49
C PRO A 45 18.91 16.79 -0.25
N ARG A 46 18.43 17.99 0.11
CA ARG A 46 17.32 18.66 -0.59
C ARG A 46 17.75 19.21 -1.95
N THR A 47 18.99 19.69 -2.07
CA THR A 47 19.55 20.10 -3.36
C THR A 47 19.70 18.88 -4.27
N LEU A 48 20.33 17.81 -3.77
CA LEU A 48 20.47 16.55 -4.49
C LEU A 48 19.10 16.00 -4.94
N PHE A 49 18.10 16.03 -4.06
CA PHE A 49 16.73 15.62 -4.39
C PHE A 49 16.18 16.38 -5.59
N TRP A 50 16.26 17.71 -5.59
CA TRP A 50 15.73 18.51 -6.68
C TRP A 50 16.54 18.37 -7.98
N GLU A 51 17.86 18.23 -7.89
CA GLU A 51 18.71 17.95 -9.05
C GLU A 51 18.29 16.65 -9.74
N LEU A 52 18.11 15.56 -8.97
CA LEU A 52 17.69 14.27 -9.49
C LEU A 52 16.27 14.31 -10.06
N ILE A 53 15.32 14.91 -9.34
CA ILE A 53 13.93 15.05 -9.79
C ILE A 53 13.86 15.85 -11.09
N LYS A 54 14.61 16.96 -11.19
CA LYS A 54 14.66 17.78 -12.39
C LYS A 54 15.28 17.00 -13.56
N ALA A 55 16.46 16.39 -13.35
CA ALA A 55 17.14 15.59 -14.37
C ALA A 55 16.24 14.46 -14.88
N TYR A 56 15.56 13.73 -13.98
CA TYR A 56 14.61 12.69 -14.35
C TYR A 56 13.40 13.23 -15.11
N SER A 57 12.84 14.38 -14.69
CA SER A 57 11.72 15.02 -15.38
C SER A 57 12.06 15.50 -16.80
N GLU A 58 13.32 15.86 -17.02
CA GLU A 58 13.90 16.25 -18.31
C GLU A 58 14.39 15.04 -19.13
N LYS A 59 14.16 13.81 -18.64
CA LYS A 59 14.57 12.54 -19.26
C LYS A 59 16.08 12.43 -19.49
N GLN A 60 16.87 13.07 -18.63
CA GLN A 60 18.32 12.89 -18.63
C GLN A 60 18.66 11.48 -18.13
N ASP A 61 19.73 10.89 -18.65
CA ASP A 61 20.20 9.61 -18.16
C ASP A 61 20.90 9.77 -16.81
N ILE A 62 20.26 9.24 -15.76
CA ILE A 62 20.76 9.32 -14.37
C ILE A 62 20.99 7.94 -13.75
N HIS A 63 20.96 6.84 -14.53
CA HIS A 63 21.03 5.47 -13.98
C HIS A 63 22.28 5.24 -13.12
N ASP A 64 23.44 5.68 -13.60
CA ASP A 64 24.71 5.61 -12.86
C ASP A 64 24.70 6.45 -11.58
N GLN A 65 24.00 7.59 -11.59
CA GLN A 65 23.87 8.44 -10.40
C GLN A 65 23.00 7.76 -9.36
N LEU A 66 21.86 7.20 -9.77
CA LEU A 66 20.94 6.46 -8.88
C LEU A 66 21.60 5.21 -8.30
N ALA A 67 22.36 4.46 -9.11
CA ALA A 67 23.05 3.25 -8.67
C ALA A 67 24.10 3.51 -7.57
N ARG A 68 24.65 4.73 -7.49
CA ARG A 68 25.64 5.12 -6.47
C ARG A 68 25.02 5.49 -5.13
N LEU A 69 23.73 5.79 -5.09
CA LEU A 69 23.04 6.19 -3.85
C LEU A 69 22.72 4.96 -3.01
N LYS A 70 23.34 4.86 -1.83
CA LYS A 70 23.15 3.72 -0.92
C LYS A 70 22.39 4.10 0.32
N TYR A 71 22.83 5.15 1.02
CA TYR A 71 22.23 5.60 2.26
C TYR A 71 21.30 6.81 2.06
N GLU A 72 21.58 7.58 1.01
CA GLU A 72 20.90 8.81 0.65
C GLU A 72 19.46 8.54 0.20
N ARG A 73 19.20 7.40 -0.44
CA ARG A 73 17.88 7.05 -1.02
C ARG A 73 16.73 7.09 -0.01
N MET A 74 16.99 6.71 1.25
CA MET A 74 16.01 6.82 2.33
C MET A 74 15.80 8.27 2.80
N VAL A 75 16.83 9.10 2.73
CA VAL A 75 16.71 10.54 3.00
C VAL A 75 15.89 11.22 1.89
N LEU A 76 16.12 10.84 0.63
CA LEU A 76 15.33 11.33 -0.51
C LEU A 76 13.85 10.95 -0.38
N LEU A 77 13.54 9.75 0.11
CA LEU A 77 12.16 9.36 0.43
C LEU A 77 11.53 10.29 1.48
N ARG A 78 12.23 10.58 2.58
CA ARG A 78 11.71 11.51 3.61
C ARG A 78 11.43 12.90 3.05
N ILE A 79 12.27 13.37 2.13
CA ILE A 79 12.05 14.66 1.44
C ILE A 79 10.81 14.59 0.56
N ALA A 80 10.65 13.53 -0.24
CA ALA A 80 9.47 13.32 -1.08
C ALA A 80 8.18 13.27 -0.24
N LEU A 81 8.18 12.51 0.85
CA LEU A 81 7.06 12.43 1.80
C LEU A 81 6.73 13.80 2.38
N GLY A 82 7.75 14.55 2.84
CA GLY A 82 7.57 15.88 3.40
C GLY A 82 6.94 16.88 2.43
N ILE A 83 7.32 16.83 1.15
CA ILE A 83 6.74 17.67 0.09
C ILE A 83 5.28 17.29 -0.20
N VAL A 84 4.98 15.98 -0.27
CA VAL A 84 3.61 15.51 -0.54
C VAL A 84 2.66 15.82 0.61
N GLN A 85 3.12 15.69 1.86
CA GLN A 85 2.33 15.98 3.04
C GLN A 85 2.18 17.49 3.31
N ASN A 86 3.17 18.30 2.90
CA ASN A 86 3.16 19.75 3.08
C ASN A 86 3.38 20.45 1.73
N PRO A 87 2.32 20.71 0.95
CA PRO A 87 2.44 21.30 -0.39
C PRO A 87 3.20 22.63 -0.43
N GLY A 88 3.23 23.40 0.67
CA GLY A 88 4.03 24.63 0.79
C GLY A 88 5.55 24.43 0.76
N LEU A 89 6.04 23.18 0.88
CA LEU A 89 7.45 22.83 0.73
C LEU A 89 7.85 22.45 -0.70
N ALA A 90 6.87 22.32 -1.60
CA ALA A 90 7.11 22.09 -3.01
C ALA A 90 7.90 23.26 -3.61
N SER A 91 8.76 22.98 -4.60
CA SER A 91 9.33 24.07 -5.39
C SER A 91 8.22 24.79 -6.15
N THR A 92 8.42 26.08 -6.44
CA THR A 92 7.48 26.86 -7.27
C THR A 92 7.27 26.25 -8.65
N GLU A 93 8.19 25.38 -9.10
CA GLU A 93 8.21 24.77 -10.42
C GLU A 93 7.51 23.40 -10.48
N MET A 94 7.36 22.67 -9.35
CA MET A 94 6.87 21.30 -9.39
C MET A 94 5.84 20.98 -8.29
N LYS A 95 4.62 20.65 -8.72
CA LYS A 95 3.52 20.25 -7.83
C LYS A 95 3.80 18.89 -7.15
N PRO A 96 3.26 18.64 -5.94
CA PRO A 96 3.44 17.37 -5.22
C PRO A 96 3.16 16.11 -6.04
N ALA A 97 2.12 16.12 -6.88
CA ALA A 97 1.78 14.98 -7.75
C ALA A 97 2.87 14.68 -8.79
N ALA A 98 3.52 15.71 -9.34
CA ALA A 98 4.64 15.52 -10.26
C ALA A 98 5.87 14.98 -9.53
N VAL A 99 6.15 15.48 -8.33
CA VAL A 99 7.22 14.96 -7.47
C VAL A 99 7.01 13.47 -7.17
N ALA A 100 5.81 13.07 -6.73
CA ALA A 100 5.49 11.67 -6.46
C ALA A 100 5.66 10.79 -7.71
N LYS A 101 5.17 11.25 -8.88
CA LYS A 101 5.32 10.54 -10.15
C LYS A 101 6.80 10.29 -10.50
N TYR A 102 7.63 11.32 -10.47
CA TYR A 102 9.05 11.19 -10.84
C TYR A 102 9.83 10.38 -9.80
N PHE A 103 9.54 10.57 -8.52
CA PHE A 103 10.20 9.82 -7.46
C PHE A 103 9.88 8.32 -7.52
N VAL A 104 8.62 7.95 -7.78
CA VAL A 104 8.23 6.54 -8.01
C VAL A 104 8.96 5.98 -9.24
N GLY A 105 9.04 6.75 -10.34
CA GLY A 105 9.81 6.35 -11.52
C GLY A 105 11.28 6.06 -11.20
N MET A 106 11.94 6.97 -10.48
CA MET A 106 13.33 6.79 -10.03
C MET A 106 13.52 5.55 -9.15
N ILE A 107 12.61 5.27 -8.21
CA ILE A 107 12.65 4.07 -7.36
C ILE A 107 12.66 2.81 -8.23
N LEU A 108 11.77 2.76 -9.23
CA LEU A 108 11.60 1.60 -10.11
C LEU A 108 12.79 1.43 -11.06
N ASP A 109 13.29 2.51 -11.64
CA ASP A 109 14.43 2.46 -12.56
C ASP A 109 15.73 2.09 -11.84
N ALA A 110 15.91 2.55 -10.61
CA ALA A 110 17.08 2.26 -9.79
C ALA A 110 17.01 0.90 -9.05
N GLY A 111 15.87 0.21 -9.09
CA GLY A 111 15.66 -1.03 -8.34
C GLY A 111 15.73 -0.84 -6.82
N TRP A 112 15.29 0.32 -6.30
CA TRP A 112 15.32 0.61 -4.86
C TRP A 112 14.14 -0.04 -4.13
N GLU A 113 14.12 -1.38 -4.10
CA GLU A 113 13.04 -2.16 -3.50
C GLU A 113 12.79 -1.78 -2.03
N ASP A 114 13.85 -1.57 -1.24
CA ASP A 114 13.75 -1.16 0.16
C ASP A 114 13.04 0.19 0.32
N VAL A 115 13.33 1.14 -0.57
CA VAL A 115 12.67 2.45 -0.60
C VAL A 115 11.21 2.31 -1.02
N PHE A 116 10.89 1.39 -1.95
CA PHE A 116 9.51 1.10 -2.32
C PHE A 116 8.72 0.54 -1.13
N VAL A 117 9.29 -0.40 -0.37
CA VAL A 117 8.65 -0.95 0.84
C VAL A 117 8.39 0.16 1.86
N GLU A 118 9.41 0.95 2.18
CA GLU A 118 9.29 2.05 3.16
C GLU A 118 8.28 3.12 2.68
N LEU A 119 8.22 3.39 1.37
CA LEU A 119 7.21 4.29 0.80
C LEU A 119 5.81 3.77 1.08
N ILE A 120 5.52 2.51 0.73
CA ILE A 120 4.19 1.89 0.90
C ILE A 120 3.76 1.91 2.38
N ASP A 121 4.67 1.55 3.28
CA ASP A 121 4.43 1.58 4.74
C ASP A 121 4.12 3.00 5.25
N LYS A 122 5.03 3.95 4.98
CA LYS A 122 4.93 5.32 5.52
C LYS A 122 3.80 6.15 4.93
N THR A 123 3.20 5.68 3.84
CA THR A 123 2.09 6.34 3.16
C THR A 123 0.76 5.63 3.36
N TYR A 124 0.74 4.60 4.21
CA TYR A 124 -0.45 3.94 4.68
C TYR A 124 -0.74 4.31 6.14
N ASP A 125 -2.00 4.62 6.43
CA ASP A 125 -2.49 4.76 7.79
C ASP A 125 -3.86 4.08 7.90
N ARG A 126 -4.07 3.26 8.93
CA ARG A 126 -5.32 2.47 9.08
C ARG A 126 -6.58 3.34 9.13
N LYS A 127 -6.50 4.59 9.57
CA LYS A 127 -7.67 5.48 9.70
C LYS A 127 -7.97 6.22 8.41
N THR A 128 -6.92 6.62 7.69
CA THR A 128 -7.04 7.50 6.51
C THR A 128 -6.82 6.77 5.18
N GLY A 129 -6.37 5.52 5.23
CA GLY A 129 -6.10 4.67 4.07
C GLY A 129 -4.74 4.94 3.44
N VAL A 130 -4.64 4.66 2.14
CA VAL A 130 -3.43 4.92 1.35
C VAL A 130 -3.32 6.38 0.95
N ASN A 131 -2.11 6.90 0.84
CA ASN A 131 -1.89 8.24 0.31
C ASN A 131 -2.27 8.28 -1.17
N THR A 132 -3.31 9.03 -1.50
CA THR A 132 -3.86 9.12 -2.86
C THR A 132 -2.86 9.65 -3.89
N THR A 133 -1.92 10.51 -3.50
CA THR A 133 -0.91 11.07 -4.43
C THR A 133 0.09 10.00 -4.87
N PHE A 134 0.61 9.22 -3.93
CA PHE A 134 1.50 8.10 -4.24
C PHE A 134 0.75 6.91 -4.87
N LEU A 135 -0.49 6.65 -4.46
CA LEU A 135 -1.37 5.68 -5.11
C LEU A 135 -1.51 5.97 -6.61
N LEU A 136 -1.84 7.22 -6.97
CA LEU A 136 -1.98 7.62 -8.38
C LEU A 136 -0.64 7.53 -9.13
N ALA A 137 0.48 7.88 -8.50
CA ALA A 137 1.80 7.75 -9.11
C ALA A 137 2.15 6.28 -9.42
N ILE A 138 1.95 5.37 -8.46
CA ILE A 138 2.19 3.93 -8.65
C ILE A 138 1.22 3.35 -9.67
N SER A 139 -0.08 3.69 -9.58
CA SER A 139 -1.07 3.27 -10.56
C SER A 139 -0.68 3.73 -11.96
N LYS A 140 -0.22 4.97 -12.13
CA LYS A 140 0.27 5.47 -13.43
C LYS A 140 1.49 4.69 -13.93
N ALA A 141 2.45 4.37 -13.05
CA ALA A 141 3.62 3.56 -13.40
C ALA A 141 3.22 2.18 -13.94
N CYS A 142 2.18 1.55 -13.37
CA CYS A 142 1.63 0.28 -13.82
C CYS A 142 0.92 0.32 -15.20
N GLU A 143 0.85 1.46 -15.89
CA GLU A 143 0.40 1.49 -17.30
C GLU A 143 1.48 0.98 -18.26
N ASN A 144 2.75 1.04 -17.85
CA ASN A 144 3.86 0.43 -18.57
C ASN A 144 4.10 -1.00 -18.05
N SER A 145 4.26 -1.96 -18.95
CA SER A 145 4.38 -3.38 -18.59
C SER A 145 5.64 -3.72 -17.78
N GLU A 146 6.77 -3.08 -18.08
CA GLU A 146 8.03 -3.27 -17.34
C GLU A 146 7.89 -2.76 -15.90
N ASN A 147 7.37 -1.54 -15.74
CA ASN A 147 7.13 -0.97 -14.42
C ASN A 147 6.05 -1.73 -13.64
N MET A 148 5.01 -2.22 -14.32
CA MET A 148 4.00 -3.08 -13.71
C MET A 148 4.62 -4.38 -13.18
N ALA A 149 5.55 -4.99 -13.91
CA ALA A 149 6.28 -6.17 -13.45
C ALA A 149 7.10 -5.86 -12.19
N LYS A 150 7.88 -4.77 -12.20
CA LYS A 150 8.68 -4.30 -11.04
C LYS A 150 7.79 -4.04 -9.81
N VAL A 151 6.68 -3.31 -9.99
CA VAL A 151 5.72 -3.02 -8.92
C VAL A 151 5.11 -4.31 -8.37
N SER A 152 4.71 -5.24 -9.24
CA SER A 152 4.15 -6.53 -8.82
C SER A 152 5.15 -7.36 -8.02
N GLU A 153 6.43 -7.36 -8.40
CA GLU A 153 7.47 -8.07 -7.67
C GLU A 153 7.69 -7.48 -6.27
N CYS A 154 7.77 -6.16 -6.16
CA CYS A 154 7.88 -5.47 -4.88
C CYS A 154 6.69 -5.79 -3.97
N LEU A 155 5.46 -5.63 -4.46
CA LEU A 155 4.24 -5.89 -3.68
C LEU A 155 4.14 -7.36 -3.25
N LYS A 156 4.49 -8.29 -4.14
CA LYS A 156 4.56 -9.72 -3.83
C LYS A 156 5.55 -10.01 -2.70
N LYS A 157 6.74 -9.40 -2.73
CA LYS A 157 7.75 -9.55 -1.67
C LYS A 157 7.25 -9.02 -0.33
N ILE A 158 6.52 -7.89 -0.32
CA ILE A 158 5.92 -7.33 0.90
C ILE A 158 4.88 -8.31 1.47
N ILE A 159 3.93 -8.75 0.63
CA ILE A 159 2.85 -9.66 1.05
C ILE A 159 3.43 -10.97 1.60
N LEU A 160 4.40 -11.59 0.92
CA LEU A 160 4.97 -12.87 1.34
C LEU A 160 5.82 -12.79 2.62
N LYS A 161 6.41 -11.63 2.92
CA LYS A 161 7.24 -11.46 4.12
C LYS A 161 6.43 -11.16 5.38
N ASN A 162 5.12 -10.99 5.26
CA ASN A 162 4.18 -10.54 6.32
C ASN A 162 4.50 -9.18 6.96
N TYR A 163 5.64 -8.58 6.64
CA TYR A 163 6.02 -7.24 7.07
C TYR A 163 5.26 -6.22 6.23
N GLU A 164 4.47 -5.35 6.87
CA GLU A 164 3.63 -4.32 6.21
C GLU A 164 2.65 -4.88 5.17
N MET A 165 2.24 -6.14 5.30
CA MET A 165 1.30 -6.81 4.38
C MET A 165 0.01 -6.00 4.18
N GLU A 166 -0.56 -5.48 5.26
CA GLU A 166 -1.80 -4.70 5.22
C GLU A 166 -1.68 -3.48 4.31
N SER A 167 -0.57 -2.75 4.40
CA SER A 167 -0.31 -1.57 3.54
C SER A 167 -0.22 -1.96 2.06
N ALA A 168 0.51 -3.03 1.74
CA ALA A 168 0.62 -3.51 0.36
C ALA A 168 -0.73 -3.98 -0.20
N LEU A 169 -1.52 -4.72 0.60
CA LEU A 169 -2.85 -5.16 0.19
C LEU A 169 -3.79 -3.97 -0.02
N ALA A 170 -3.74 -2.95 0.85
CA ALA A 170 -4.51 -1.72 0.68
C ALA A 170 -4.16 -1.02 -0.65
N TYR A 171 -2.87 -0.92 -0.99
CA TYR A 171 -2.44 -0.37 -2.28
C TYR A 171 -2.96 -1.18 -3.47
N VAL A 172 -2.90 -2.52 -3.42
CA VAL A 172 -3.44 -3.36 -4.52
C VAL A 172 -4.95 -3.20 -4.64
N ALA A 173 -5.66 -3.18 -3.51
CA ALA A 173 -7.11 -3.01 -3.43
C ALA A 173 -7.61 -1.69 -4.02
N GLU A 174 -6.81 -0.63 -3.88
CA GLU A 174 -7.13 0.71 -4.39
C GLU A 174 -6.68 0.92 -5.85
N ILE A 175 -5.60 0.26 -6.30
CA ILE A 175 -5.13 0.36 -7.70
C ILE A 175 -6.12 -0.29 -8.67
N GLN A 176 -6.74 -1.41 -8.27
CA GLN A 176 -7.76 -2.16 -9.05
C GLN A 176 -7.39 -2.45 -10.51
N LYS A 177 -6.10 -2.60 -10.80
CA LYS A 177 -5.63 -2.94 -12.15
C LYS A 177 -5.64 -4.44 -12.34
N LYS A 178 -6.45 -4.88 -13.29
CA LYS A 178 -6.63 -6.29 -13.66
C LYS A 178 -5.33 -7.07 -13.85
N GLU A 179 -4.37 -6.54 -14.62
CA GLU A 179 -3.09 -7.23 -14.87
C GLU A 179 -2.20 -7.31 -13.62
N LEU A 180 -2.23 -6.28 -12.77
CA LEU A 180 -1.56 -6.32 -11.46
C LEU A 180 -2.22 -7.37 -10.55
N THR A 181 -3.55 -7.41 -10.50
CA THR A 181 -4.29 -8.45 -9.75
C THR A 181 -3.95 -9.85 -10.25
N LYS A 182 -3.83 -10.07 -11.57
CA LYS A 182 -3.42 -11.37 -12.13
C LYS A 182 -2.03 -11.78 -11.65
N ALA A 183 -1.07 -10.85 -11.65
CA ALA A 183 0.30 -11.10 -11.22
C ALA A 183 0.38 -11.50 -9.73
N LEU A 184 -0.52 -10.96 -8.90
CA LEU A 184 -0.55 -11.19 -7.45
C LEU A 184 -1.61 -12.22 -7.02
N LYS A 185 -2.35 -12.82 -7.95
CA LYS A 185 -3.55 -13.62 -7.67
C LYS A 185 -3.30 -14.71 -6.64
N LYS A 186 -2.18 -15.43 -6.74
CA LYS A 186 -1.87 -16.54 -5.85
C LYS A 186 -1.79 -16.08 -4.40
N GLU A 187 -1.05 -15.00 -4.16
CA GLU A 187 -0.85 -14.42 -2.84
C GLU A 187 -2.14 -13.81 -2.30
N LEU A 188 -2.89 -13.07 -3.13
CA LEU A 188 -4.18 -12.50 -2.76
C LEU A 188 -5.21 -13.57 -2.39
N MET A 189 -5.28 -14.66 -3.13
CA MET A 189 -6.18 -15.79 -2.84
C MET A 189 -5.86 -16.47 -1.51
N ILE A 190 -4.57 -16.57 -1.16
CA ILE A 190 -4.17 -17.13 0.14
C ILE A 190 -4.69 -16.23 1.26
N VAL A 191 -4.45 -14.91 1.17
CA VAL A 191 -4.85 -13.97 2.23
C VAL A 191 -6.37 -13.82 2.31
N ALA A 192 -7.09 -13.82 1.18
CA ALA A 192 -8.55 -13.71 1.18
C ALA A 192 -9.27 -14.88 1.90
N MET A 193 -8.59 -16.01 2.08
CA MET A 193 -9.12 -17.22 2.73
C MET A 193 -8.54 -17.44 4.13
N GLN A 194 -7.78 -16.48 4.68
CA GLN A 194 -7.21 -16.53 6.02
C GLN A 194 -8.20 -16.01 7.08
N ASP A 195 -7.69 -15.80 8.30
CA ASP A 195 -8.43 -15.29 9.44
C ASP A 195 -9.11 -13.95 9.12
N VAL A 196 -10.25 -13.74 9.77
CA VAL A 196 -11.07 -12.55 9.57
C VAL A 196 -10.39 -11.33 10.17
N ASP A 197 -9.81 -10.51 9.29
CA ASP A 197 -9.24 -9.21 9.66
C ASP A 197 -9.25 -8.23 8.47
N GLN A 198 -8.65 -7.05 8.68
CA GLN A 198 -8.55 -6.00 7.68
C GLN A 198 -7.73 -6.43 6.44
N THR A 199 -6.76 -7.32 6.61
CA THR A 199 -5.93 -7.83 5.50
C THR A 199 -6.73 -8.74 4.58
N GLN A 200 -7.60 -9.59 5.15
CA GLN A 200 -8.55 -10.39 4.38
C GLN A 200 -9.45 -9.50 3.52
N GLN A 201 -9.98 -8.41 4.10
CA GLN A 201 -10.86 -7.50 3.36
C GLN A 201 -10.14 -6.82 2.20
N TYR A 202 -8.92 -6.32 2.39
CA TYR A 202 -8.15 -5.74 1.29
C TYR A 202 -7.84 -6.78 0.21
N ALA A 203 -7.52 -8.02 0.57
CA ALA A 203 -7.31 -9.09 -0.40
C ALA A 203 -8.58 -9.39 -1.23
N ILE A 204 -9.75 -9.41 -0.60
CA ILE A 204 -11.04 -9.58 -1.29
C ILE A 204 -11.28 -8.41 -2.27
N TYR A 205 -11.10 -7.16 -1.85
CA TYR A 205 -11.23 -5.99 -2.73
C TYR A 205 -10.22 -6.03 -3.89
N ALA A 206 -8.98 -6.43 -3.63
CA ALA A 206 -7.93 -6.55 -4.63
C ALA A 206 -8.24 -7.58 -5.72
N LEU A 207 -8.98 -8.64 -5.40
CA LEU A 207 -9.41 -9.69 -6.33
C LEU A 207 -10.62 -9.29 -7.19
N SER A 208 -11.34 -8.24 -6.82
CA SER A 208 -12.56 -7.77 -7.52
C SER A 208 -12.41 -7.62 -9.04
N PRO A 209 -11.28 -7.14 -9.61
CA PRO A 209 -11.17 -6.95 -11.06
C PRO A 209 -11.18 -8.25 -11.88
N LEU A 210 -11.06 -9.41 -11.24
CA LEU A 210 -11.02 -10.72 -11.88
C LEU A 210 -12.24 -11.60 -11.58
N ILE A 211 -13.21 -11.08 -10.82
CA ILE A 211 -14.31 -11.89 -10.29
C ILE A 211 -15.17 -12.55 -11.37
N ASP A 212 -15.42 -11.86 -12.48
CA ASP A 212 -16.25 -12.40 -13.57
C ASP A 212 -15.47 -13.35 -14.50
N GLU A 213 -14.14 -13.41 -14.40
CA GLU A 213 -13.27 -14.14 -15.33
C GLU A 213 -12.59 -15.37 -14.73
N ASP A 214 -12.30 -15.37 -13.43
CA ASP A 214 -11.55 -16.45 -12.79
C ASP A 214 -12.45 -17.37 -11.96
N GLU A 215 -12.65 -18.60 -12.41
CA GLU A 215 -13.50 -19.58 -11.74
C GLU A 215 -13.05 -19.93 -10.32
N ASN A 216 -11.76 -19.81 -9.98
CA ASN A 216 -11.29 -20.08 -8.62
C ASN A 216 -11.67 -18.94 -7.66
N ILE A 217 -11.59 -17.69 -8.15
CA ILE A 217 -12.07 -16.52 -7.40
C ILE A 217 -13.58 -16.66 -7.18
N LYS A 218 -14.36 -16.96 -8.23
CA LYS A 218 -15.81 -17.17 -8.11
C LYS A 218 -16.17 -18.22 -7.06
N LYS A 219 -15.56 -19.40 -7.13
CA LYS A 219 -15.81 -20.49 -6.17
C LYS A 219 -15.55 -20.06 -4.73
N SER A 220 -14.46 -19.33 -4.51
CA SER A 220 -14.08 -18.86 -3.18
C SER A 220 -15.05 -17.80 -2.67
N PHE A 221 -15.44 -16.86 -3.54
CA PHE A 221 -16.39 -15.80 -3.20
C PHE A 221 -17.78 -16.37 -2.91
N ILE A 222 -18.23 -17.41 -3.61
CA ILE A 222 -19.49 -18.13 -3.29
C ILE A 222 -19.47 -18.62 -1.84
N GLY A 223 -18.34 -19.15 -1.36
CA GLY A 223 -18.18 -19.57 0.03
C GLY A 223 -18.25 -18.37 0.99
N LEU A 224 -17.54 -17.29 0.67
CA LEU A 224 -17.45 -16.10 1.53
C LEU A 224 -18.74 -15.26 1.58
N VAL A 225 -19.64 -15.36 0.59
CA VAL A 225 -20.97 -14.71 0.63
C VAL A 225 -21.77 -15.16 1.86
N GLY A 226 -21.66 -16.44 2.22
CA GLY A 226 -22.33 -17.04 3.37
C GLY A 226 -21.41 -17.27 4.57
N ASP A 227 -20.30 -16.53 4.65
CA ASP A 227 -19.35 -16.67 5.75
C ASP A 227 -20.03 -16.43 7.11
N TRP A 228 -19.51 -17.02 8.18
CA TRP A 228 -20.07 -16.83 9.53
C TRP A 228 -19.85 -15.39 10.02
N ASP A 229 -18.78 -14.72 9.56
CA ASP A 229 -18.44 -13.36 9.94
C ASP A 229 -19.20 -12.28 9.14
N GLU A 230 -19.74 -11.29 9.85
CA GLU A 230 -20.52 -10.21 9.25
C GLU A 230 -19.67 -9.28 8.37
N LEU A 231 -18.44 -8.96 8.79
CA LEU A 231 -17.57 -8.04 8.05
C LEU A 231 -17.18 -8.65 6.70
N THR A 232 -16.82 -9.93 6.67
CA THR A 232 -16.51 -10.66 5.43
C THR A 232 -17.71 -10.74 4.50
N ARG A 233 -18.89 -11.10 5.01
CA ARG A 233 -20.12 -11.09 4.20
C ARG A 233 -20.42 -9.71 3.61
N LYS A 234 -20.25 -8.65 4.40
CA LYS A 234 -20.46 -7.27 3.97
C LYS A 234 -19.48 -6.85 2.87
N THR A 235 -18.21 -7.18 3.02
CA THR A 235 -17.18 -6.86 2.02
C THR A 235 -17.42 -7.61 0.71
N ILE A 236 -17.73 -8.90 0.78
CA ILE A 236 -18.06 -9.69 -0.41
C ILE A 236 -19.31 -9.14 -1.10
N ALA A 237 -20.37 -8.83 -0.36
CA ALA A 237 -21.55 -8.19 -0.93
C ALA A 237 -21.21 -6.85 -1.60
N THR A 238 -20.26 -6.09 -1.04
CA THR A 238 -19.81 -4.84 -1.63
C THR A 238 -19.05 -5.07 -2.94
N VAL A 239 -18.14 -6.04 -2.98
CA VAL A 239 -17.36 -6.38 -4.18
C VAL A 239 -18.23 -6.97 -5.29
N LEU A 240 -19.27 -7.72 -4.92
CA LEU A 240 -20.21 -8.31 -5.87
C LEU A 240 -21.14 -7.29 -6.52
N LYS A 241 -21.12 -6.02 -6.12
CA LYS A 241 -21.92 -4.97 -6.78
C LYS A 241 -21.55 -4.88 -8.26
N GLY A 242 -22.53 -5.18 -9.12
CA GLY A 242 -22.38 -5.08 -10.57
C GLY A 242 -21.84 -6.34 -11.24
N THR A 243 -21.57 -7.44 -10.50
CA THR A 243 -21.28 -8.73 -11.13
C THR A 243 -22.46 -9.18 -12.00
N LYS A 244 -22.12 -9.87 -13.10
CA LYS A 244 -23.11 -10.50 -13.99
C LYS A 244 -23.00 -12.02 -13.98
N ASP A 245 -22.13 -12.59 -13.14
CA ASP A 245 -21.92 -14.02 -13.11
C ASP A 245 -23.13 -14.75 -12.48
N PRO A 246 -23.80 -15.67 -13.20
CA PRO A 246 -25.00 -16.33 -12.70
C PRO A 246 -24.78 -17.14 -11.42
N LYS A 247 -23.59 -17.71 -11.20
CA LYS A 247 -23.31 -18.51 -9.99
C LYS A 247 -23.19 -17.61 -8.77
N LEU A 248 -22.54 -16.46 -8.93
CA LEU A 248 -22.43 -15.45 -7.86
C LEU A 248 -23.79 -14.84 -7.52
N LEU A 249 -24.61 -14.54 -8.53
CA LEU A 249 -25.98 -14.06 -8.33
C LEU A 249 -26.84 -15.10 -7.61
N GLN A 250 -26.76 -16.37 -8.00
CA GLN A 250 -27.47 -17.44 -7.31
C GLN A 250 -27.02 -17.60 -5.84
N ALA A 251 -25.73 -17.45 -5.57
CA ALA A 251 -25.21 -17.46 -4.20
C ALA A 251 -25.77 -16.29 -3.38
N ALA A 252 -25.80 -15.08 -3.96
CA ALA A 252 -26.39 -13.91 -3.32
C ALA A 252 -27.90 -14.08 -3.06
N GLU A 253 -28.65 -14.68 -3.98
CA GLU A 253 -30.08 -14.99 -3.79
C GLU A 253 -30.34 -15.99 -2.66
N ARG A 254 -29.47 -16.99 -2.52
CA ARG A 254 -29.54 -17.95 -1.40
C ARG A 254 -29.27 -17.23 -0.08
N GLN A 255 -28.16 -16.49 0.00
CA GLN A 255 -27.79 -15.77 1.21
C GLN A 255 -28.84 -14.74 1.62
N LEU A 256 -29.48 -14.05 0.68
CA LEU A 256 -30.51 -13.06 0.99
C LEU A 256 -31.69 -13.62 1.81
N LYS A 257 -31.99 -14.92 1.67
CA LYS A 257 -33.09 -15.58 2.40
C LYS A 257 -32.75 -15.83 3.88
N GLU A 258 -31.47 -15.97 4.18
CA GLU A 258 -30.94 -16.38 5.48
C GLU A 258 -30.24 -15.23 6.21
N GLU A 259 -29.86 -14.18 5.48
CA GLU A 259 -29.18 -13.01 6.05
C GLU A 259 -30.05 -12.34 7.10
N SER A 260 -29.45 -11.96 8.22
CA SER A 260 -30.10 -11.28 9.33
C SER A 260 -29.82 -9.78 9.32
N ASN A 261 -28.63 -9.38 8.85
CA ASN A 261 -28.19 -7.99 8.84
C ASN A 261 -28.85 -7.19 7.71
N ASP A 262 -29.57 -6.12 8.06
CA ASP A 262 -30.33 -5.34 7.09
C ASP A 262 -29.47 -4.57 6.08
N GLN A 263 -28.25 -4.16 6.47
CA GLN A 263 -27.32 -3.53 5.53
C GLN A 263 -26.88 -4.53 4.46
N ILE A 264 -26.52 -5.75 4.88
CA ILE A 264 -26.10 -6.81 3.95
C ILE A 264 -27.28 -7.24 3.07
N LYS A 265 -28.49 -7.40 3.62
CA LYS A 265 -29.70 -7.66 2.82
C LYS A 265 -29.92 -6.60 1.74
N SER A 266 -29.71 -5.33 2.08
CA SER A 266 -29.87 -4.22 1.13
C SER A 266 -28.87 -4.35 -0.03
N LEU A 267 -27.59 -4.62 0.30
CA LEU A 267 -26.54 -4.86 -0.70
C LEU A 267 -26.87 -6.06 -1.60
N LEU A 268 -27.29 -7.19 -1.02
CA LEU A 268 -27.66 -8.40 -1.77
C LEU A 268 -28.85 -8.14 -2.71
N LYS A 269 -29.87 -7.41 -2.27
CA LYS A 269 -31.00 -7.00 -3.12
C LYS A 269 -30.54 -6.12 -4.29
N GLU A 270 -29.64 -5.16 -4.03
CA GLU A 270 -29.09 -4.27 -5.06
C GLU A 270 -28.38 -5.07 -6.16
N ILE A 271 -27.53 -6.04 -5.77
CA ILE A 271 -26.83 -6.94 -6.69
C ILE A 271 -27.82 -7.69 -7.60
N ILE A 272 -28.84 -8.30 -7.01
CA ILE A 272 -29.84 -9.12 -7.75
C ILE A 272 -30.70 -8.26 -8.68
N ASN A 273 -31.12 -7.07 -8.23
CA ASN A 273 -31.99 -6.17 -9.01
C ASN A 273 -31.26 -5.53 -10.20
N ASN A 274 -29.99 -5.17 -10.04
CA ASN A 274 -29.18 -4.60 -11.11
C ASN A 274 -29.05 -5.57 -12.31
N ASN A 275 -29.05 -6.89 -12.06
CA ASN A 275 -29.04 -7.88 -13.15
C ASN A 275 -30.41 -7.98 -13.86
N LYS A 276 -31.52 -8.05 -13.11
CA LYS A 276 -32.88 -8.14 -13.69
C LYS A 276 -33.22 -6.96 -14.60
N THR A 277 -32.74 -5.77 -14.25
CA THR A 277 -32.94 -4.56 -15.06
C THR A 277 -32.12 -4.59 -16.35
N SER A 278 -30.93 -5.20 -16.32
CA SER A 278 -30.06 -5.36 -17.49
C SER A 278 -30.61 -6.36 -18.51
N GLU A 279 -31.23 -7.45 -18.05
CA GLU A 279 -31.89 -8.45 -18.90
C GLU A 279 -33.17 -7.92 -19.58
N GLN A 280 -33.91 -7.03 -18.92
CA GLN A 280 -35.11 -6.39 -19.49
C GLN A 280 -34.82 -5.32 -20.55
N VAL A 281 -33.63 -4.71 -20.53
CA VAL A 281 -33.21 -3.73 -21.54
C VAL A 281 -32.75 -4.44 -22.82
N ASN A 282 -31.99 -5.53 -22.70
CA ASN A 282 -31.52 -6.31 -23.86
C ASN A 282 -32.64 -7.05 -24.58
N THR A 283 -33.64 -7.58 -23.86
CA THR A 283 -34.79 -8.25 -24.48
C THR A 283 -35.67 -7.30 -25.28
N LYS A 284 -35.76 -6.01 -24.91
CA LYS A 284 -36.49 -5.00 -25.70
C LYS A 284 -35.76 -4.58 -26.98
N THR A 285 -34.42 -4.65 -27.02
CA THR A 285 -33.63 -4.31 -28.21
C THR A 285 -33.66 -5.44 -29.24
N GLU A 286 -33.63 -6.70 -28.82
CA GLU A 286 -33.68 -7.85 -29.75
C GLU A 286 -35.07 -8.11 -30.35
N THR A 287 -36.16 -7.73 -29.67
CA THR A 287 -37.52 -7.85 -30.24
C THR A 287 -37.90 -6.72 -31.20
N GLY A 288 -37.04 -5.71 -31.41
CA GLY A 288 -37.31 -4.54 -32.26
C GLY A 288 -37.01 -4.72 -33.76
N GLU A 289 -36.28 -5.76 -34.18
CA GLU A 289 -35.82 -5.91 -35.58
C GLU A 289 -36.61 -6.90 -36.44
N LYS A 290 -37.80 -7.34 -36.00
CA LYS A 290 -38.70 -8.12 -36.85
C LYS A 290 -40.13 -7.58 -36.79
N ASN A 291 -40.40 -6.50 -37.51
CA ASN A 291 -41.65 -6.29 -38.24
C ASN A 291 -41.55 -5.11 -39.19
N GLY A 292 -41.45 -5.39 -40.49
CA GLY A 292 -41.47 -4.36 -41.53
C GLY A 292 -41.06 -4.83 -42.92
N SER A 293 -41.45 -6.05 -43.34
CA SER A 293 -41.36 -6.41 -44.76
C SER A 293 -42.40 -5.64 -45.58
N ASN A 294 -41.89 -4.91 -46.56
CA ASN A 294 -42.29 -5.00 -47.96
C ASN A 294 -43.77 -4.70 -48.32
N LYS A 295 -44.00 -3.52 -48.91
CA LYS A 295 -44.98 -3.32 -49.99
C LYS A 295 -44.36 -2.43 -51.06
N GLY A 296 -44.22 -2.98 -52.26
CA GLY A 296 -43.70 -2.29 -53.42
C GLY A 296 -44.74 -1.48 -54.20
N SER A 297 -44.28 -1.11 -55.40
CA SER A 297 -45.00 -0.58 -56.57
C SER A 297 -45.13 0.94 -56.66
N SER A 298 -44.21 1.55 -57.41
CA SER A 298 -44.48 2.08 -58.76
C SER A 298 -43.17 2.15 -59.56
#